data_AF-A0A1F5CU66-F1
#
_entry.id   AF-A0A1F5CU66-F1
#
_cell.length_a   1.000
_cell.length_b   1.000
_cell.length_c   1.000
_cell.angle_alpha   90.00
_cell.angle_beta   90.00
_cell.angle_gamma   90.00
#
_symmetry.space_group_name_H-M   'P 1'
#
loop_
_entity.id
_entity.type
_entity.pdbx_description
1 polymer ?
#
loop_
_entity_poly.entity_id
_entity_poly.type
_entity_poly.pdbx_seq_one_letter_code
_entity_poly.pdbx_strand_id
1 'polypeptide(L)' 'MCVVCGTNDETEYCKRHQSAYENLVKTYDIWQRATELSWDEYLGKVIENEFTGFWAMEVAQRLKTKKG' A
#
# COMPACT_ATOMS: atom_id res chain seq x y z
N MET A 1 -2.60 -17.35 0.69
CA MET A 1 -3.01 -16.81 -0.63
C MET A 1 -2.98 -15.30 -0.53
N CYS A 2 -2.25 -14.64 -1.43
CA CYS A 2 -2.12 -13.18 -1.44
C CYS A 2 -3.50 -12.52 -1.58
N VAL A 3 -3.86 -11.66 -0.62
CA VAL A 3 -5.16 -10.95 -0.61
C VAL A 3 -5.31 -9.90 -1.71
N VAL A 4 -4.28 -9.68 -2.52
CA VAL A 4 -4.25 -8.72 -3.64
C VAL A 4 -4.35 -9.45 -4.98
N CYS A 5 -3.50 -10.45 -5.24
CA CYS A 5 -3.42 -11.12 -6.55
C CYS A 5 -3.75 -12.62 -6.55
N GLY A 6 -4.03 -13.22 -5.39
CA GLY A 6 -4.41 -14.64 -5.31
C GLY A 6 -3.25 -15.65 -5.42
N THR A 7 -1.99 -15.21 -5.48
CA THR A 7 -0.84 -16.14 -5.50
C THR A 7 -0.73 -16.94 -4.20
N ASN A 8 -0.42 -18.23 -4.28
CA ASN A 8 -0.21 -19.09 -3.11
C ASN A 8 1.10 -18.74 -2.40
N ASP A 9 0.98 -18.01 -1.29
CA ASP A 9 2.03 -17.75 -0.32
C ASP A 9 1.53 -18.12 1.09
N GLU A 10 2.48 -18.38 1.99
CA GLU A 10 2.27 -18.79 3.39
C GLU A 10 1.76 -17.64 4.28
N THR A 11 1.81 -16.39 3.80
CA THR A 11 1.39 -15.19 4.51
C THR A 11 0.21 -14.50 3.81
N GLU A 12 -0.28 -13.38 4.39
CA GLU A 12 -1.40 -12.59 3.84
C GLU A 12 -1.09 -11.99 2.46
N TYR A 13 0.16 -11.59 2.21
CA TYR A 13 0.63 -11.03 0.95
C TYR A 13 1.66 -11.93 0.28
N CYS A 14 1.72 -11.90 -1.06
CA CYS A 14 2.88 -12.50 -1.73
C CYS A 14 4.16 -11.69 -1.45
N LYS A 15 5.34 -12.28 -1.66
CA LYS A 15 6.63 -11.59 -1.38
C LYS A 15 6.73 -10.17 -1.93
N ARG A 16 6.20 -9.92 -3.14
CA ARG A 16 6.22 -8.59 -3.77
C ARG A 16 5.26 -7.61 -3.10
N HIS A 17 4.02 -8.04 -2.83
CA HIS A 17 3.04 -7.21 -2.13
C HIS A 17 3.39 -6.99 -0.66
N GLN A 18 4.06 -7.95 -0.01
CA GLN A 18 4.58 -7.80 1.34
C GLN A 18 5.65 -6.69 1.38
N SER A 19 6.62 -6.75 0.46
CA SER A 19 7.65 -5.70 0.35
C SER A 19 7.03 -4.33 0.05
N ALA A 20 6.02 -4.28 -0.83
CA ALA A 20 5.30 -3.06 -1.14
C ALA A 20 4.53 -2.49 0.06
N TYR A 21 3.85 -3.34 0.83
CA TYR A 21 3.16 -2.96 2.06
C TYR A 21 4.12 -2.36 3.09
N GLU A 22 5.25 -3.04 3.35
CA GLU A 22 6.25 -2.55 4.29
C GLU A 22 6.85 -1.21 3.86
N ASN A 23 7.08 -1.02 2.56
CA ASN A 23 7.55 0.25 2.02
C ASN A 23 6.52 1.36 2.18
N LEU A 24 5.23 1.10 1.92
CA LEU A 24 4.15 2.07 2.14
C LEU A 24 4.08 2.53 3.59
N VAL A 25 4.10 1.61 4.54
CA VAL A 25 4.05 1.92 5.98
C VAL A 25 5.28 2.76 6.38
N LYS A 26 6.48 2.39 5.92
CA LYS A 26 7.71 3.14 6.20
C LYS A 26 7.70 4.54 5.59
N THR A 27 7.24 4.67 4.35
CA THR A 27 7.19 5.98 3.65
C THR A 27 6.12 6.89 4.23
N TYR A 28 5.01 6.35 4.72
CA TYR A 28 3.98 7.15 5.38
C TYR A 28 4.47 7.86 6.63
N ASP A 29 5.28 7.22 7.48
CA ASP A 29 5.86 7.89 8.65
C ASP A 29 6.65 9.16 8.27
N ILE A 30 7.35 9.12 7.12
CA ILE A 30 8.06 10.28 6.58
C ILE A 30 7.07 11.35 6.08
N TRP A 31 6.05 10.94 5.33
CA TRP A 31 5.05 11.86 4.77
C TRP A 31 4.19 12.52 5.85
N GLN A 32 3.76 11.76 6.84
CA GLN A 32 2.93 12.23 7.95
C GLN A 32 3.64 13.32 8.75
N ARG A 33 4.96 13.16 9.00
CA ARG A 33 5.78 14.19 9.66
C ARG A 33 5.99 15.44 8.81
N ALA A 34 5.96 15.32 7.48
CA ALA A 34 6.24 16.43 6.57
C ALA A 34 4.98 17.19 6.10
N THR A 35 3.80 16.54 6.12
CA THR A 35 2.60 17.02 5.42
C THR A 35 1.32 16.94 6.23
N GLU A 36 1.36 16.34 7.43
CA GLU A 36 0.20 16.09 8.31
C GLU A 36 -0.93 15.25 7.66
N LEU A 37 -0.68 14.64 6.50
CA LEU A 37 -1.66 13.79 5.82
C LEU A 37 -2.07 12.61 6.70
N SER A 38 -3.37 12.33 6.73
CA SER A 38 -3.88 11.09 7.26
C SER A 38 -3.47 9.90 6.40
N TRP A 39 -3.55 8.70 6.96
CA TRP A 39 -3.29 7.46 6.24
C TRP A 39 -4.16 7.34 4.98
N ASP A 40 -5.42 7.77 5.03
CA ASP A 40 -6.34 7.66 3.89
C ASP A 40 -5.96 8.57 2.72
N GLU A 41 -5.56 9.80 3.05
CA GLU A 41 -5.11 10.80 2.07
C GLU A 41 -3.77 10.39 1.45
N TYR A 42 -2.85 9.89 2.27
CA TYR A 42 -1.59 9.32 1.79
C TYR A 42 -1.83 8.18 0.79
N LEU A 43 -2.69 7.21 1.11
CA LEU A 43 -3.03 6.13 0.18
C LEU A 43 -3.68 6.67 -1.10
N GLY A 44 -4.50 7.74 -1.00
CA GLY A 44 -5.03 8.44 -2.17
C GLY A 44 -3.93 8.97 -3.08
N LYS A 45 -2.94 9.68 -2.50
CA LYS A 45 -1.78 10.19 -3.24
C LYS A 45 -0.95 9.09 -3.89
N VAL A 46 -0.77 7.96 -3.21
CA VAL A 46 -0.06 6.80 -3.77
C VAL A 46 -0.80 6.24 -4.98
N ILE A 47 -2.14 6.14 -4.92
CA ILE A 47 -2.97 5.59 -6.00
C ILE A 47 -3.04 6.54 -7.21
N GLU A 48 -3.12 7.85 -6.96
CA GLU A 48 -3.24 8.88 -8.00
C GLU A 48 -1.91 9.19 -8.71
N ASN A 49 -0.77 8.86 -8.09
CA ASN A 49 0.55 9.16 -8.65
C ASN A 49 0.96 8.13 -9.71
N GLU A 50 1.06 8.56 -10.97
CA GLU A 50 1.47 7.74 -12.12
C GLU A 50 2.89 7.14 -12.01
N PHE A 51 3.74 7.73 -11.15
CA PHE A 51 5.09 7.23 -10.89
C PHE A 51 5.15 6.19 -9.77
N THR A 52 4.04 5.92 -9.09
CA THR A 52 3.98 4.86 -8.08
C THR A 52 4.16 3.50 -8.72
N GLY A 53 5.08 2.70 -8.17
CA GLY A 53 5.28 1.32 -8.62
C GLY A 53 4.01 0.48 -8.49
N PHE A 54 3.72 -0.33 -9.51
CA PHE A 54 2.50 -1.14 -9.62
C PHE A 54 2.11 -1.89 -8.33
N TRP A 55 3.06 -2.58 -7.69
CA TRP A 55 2.82 -3.34 -6.46
C TRP A 55 2.35 -2.47 -5.29
N ALA A 56 2.88 -1.25 -5.18
CA ALA A 56 2.50 -0.31 -4.12
C ALA A 56 1.11 0.28 -4.38
N MET A 57 0.79 0.60 -5.64
CA MET A 57 -0.54 1.03 -6.03
C MET A 57 -1.61 -0.02 -5.69
N GLU A 58 -1.39 -1.30 -6.04
CA GLU A 58 -2.35 -2.37 -5.74
C GLU A 58 -2.56 -2.59 -4.23
N VAL A 59 -1.48 -2.55 -3.43
CA VAL A 59 -1.59 -2.63 -1.97
C VAL A 59 -2.37 -1.45 -1.41
N ALA A 60 -2.11 -0.23 -1.90
CA ALA A 60 -2.84 0.96 -1.45
C ALA A 60 -4.34 0.88 -1.77
N GLN A 61 -4.71 0.42 -2.97
CA GLN A 61 -6.11 0.14 -3.34
C GLN A 61 -6.74 -0.90 -2.41
N ARG A 62 -6.03 -1.99 -2.10
CA ARG A 62 -6.52 -3.02 -1.19
C ARG A 62 -6.75 -2.49 0.22
N LEU A 63 -5.88 -1.62 0.71
CA LEU A 63 -6.01 -1.01 2.04
C LEU A 63 -7.16 0.00 2.12
N LYS A 64 -7.40 0.80 1.07
CA LYS A 64 -8.57 1.69 1.03
C LYS A 64 -9.89 0.92 1.00
N THR A 65 -9.94 -0.23 0.31
CA THR A 65 -11.14 -1.08 0.22
C THR A 65 -11.43 -1.92 1.47
N LYS A 66 -10.46 -2.11 2.39
CA LYS A 66 -10.70 -2.77 3.69
C LYS A 66 -11.40 -1.88 4.73
N LYS A 67 -11.62 -0.58 4.46
CA LYS A 67 -12.49 0.27 5.27
C LYS A 67 -13.95 0.03 4.87
N GLY A 68 -14.53 -1.06 5.39
CA GLY A 68 -15.91 -1.47 5.22
C GLY A 68 -16.23 -2.64 6.14
#